data_AF-A0A9P4PN10-F1
#
_entry.id   AF-A0A9P4PN10-F1
#
_cell.length_a   1.000
_cell.length_b   1.000
_cell.length_c   1.000
_cell.angle_alpha   90.00
_cell.angle_beta   90.00
_cell.angle_gamma   90.00
#
_symmetry.space_group_name_H-M   'P 1'
#
loop_
_entity.id
_entity.type
_entity.pdbx_description
1 polymer ?
#
loop_
_entity_poly.entity_id
_entity_poly.type
_entity_poly.pdbx_seq_one_letter_code
_entity_poly.pdbx_strand_id
1 'polypeptide(L)'
;MFKRIFGEHGAKNVVTLFHKPSSTASTRVHTLLKQANAQAVAHATEDQASSHQAQDKAERIEFELDVTEAPPTADQLKSILDYLGGSGAASKVISGAQNETDAMQRLKADGETFLRPVVVGWNQGKAVVGESESEILSLLRSISKEDKA
;
A
#
# COMPACT_ATOMS: atom_id res chain seq x y z
N MET A 1 13.55 40.03 -5.58
CA MET A 1 13.21 38.96 -6.54
C MET A 1 13.84 37.67 -6.03
N PHE A 2 13.15 36.94 -5.16
CA PHE A 2 13.66 35.68 -4.61
C PHE A 2 12.95 34.52 -5.32
N LYS A 3 13.73 33.73 -6.04
CA LYS A 3 13.32 32.57 -6.81
C LYS A 3 13.10 31.41 -5.83
N ARG A 4 11.85 30.96 -5.69
CA ARG A 4 11.50 29.72 -4.98
C ARG A 4 12.16 28.56 -5.74
N ILE A 5 13.32 28.12 -5.26
CA ILE A 5 13.96 26.87 -5.66
C ILE A 5 13.65 25.84 -4.58
N PHE A 6 12.41 25.38 -4.56
CA PHE A 6 12.05 24.09 -4.00
C PHE A 6 10.99 23.56 -4.96
N GLY A 7 11.44 22.73 -5.91
CA GLY A 7 10.52 21.84 -6.59
C GLY A 7 9.95 20.94 -5.50
N GLU A 8 8.64 21.00 -5.32
CA GLU A 8 7.91 20.05 -4.49
C GLU A 8 8.11 18.68 -5.14
N HIS A 9 9.11 17.91 -4.66
CA HIS A 9 9.07 16.48 -4.80
C HIS A 9 7.84 16.06 -3.98
N GLY A 10 6.74 15.77 -4.67
CA GLY A 10 5.47 15.35 -4.08
C GLY A 10 5.71 14.28 -3.03
N ALA A 11 4.89 14.28 -1.97
CA ALA A 11 4.98 13.30 -0.90
C ALA A 11 5.06 11.90 -1.52
N LYS A 12 6.15 11.17 -1.26
CA LYS A 12 6.34 9.82 -1.82
C LYS A 12 5.11 8.98 -1.51
N ASN A 13 4.55 8.33 -2.52
CA ASN A 13 3.46 7.38 -2.35
C ASN A 13 4.01 6.14 -1.66
N VAL A 14 3.68 5.92 -0.39
CA VAL A 14 4.16 4.74 0.35
C VAL A 14 3.08 3.66 0.35
N VAL A 15 3.46 2.47 -0.10
CA VAL A 15 2.65 1.26 -0.01
C VAL A 15 3.33 0.30 0.97
N THR A 16 2.71 0.07 2.12
CA THR A 16 3.20 -0.90 3.11
C THR A 16 2.51 -2.25 2.91
N LEU A 17 3.30 -3.31 2.83
CA LEU A 17 2.85 -4.69 2.97
C LEU A 17 3.16 -5.19 4.38
N PHE A 18 2.12 -5.51 5.14
CA PHE A 18 2.25 -6.32 6.34
C PHE A 18 2.36 -7.80 5.96
N HIS A 19 3.59 -8.30 5.99
CA HIS A 19 3.98 -9.60 5.47
C HIS A 19 4.00 -10.70 6.56
N LYS A 20 3.74 -11.93 6.14
CA LYS A 20 3.97 -13.15 6.93
C LYS A 20 4.65 -14.19 6.02
N PRO A 21 5.97 -14.40 6.10
CA PRO A 21 6.68 -15.30 5.19
C PRO A 21 6.18 -16.74 5.19
N SER A 22 5.61 -17.20 6.30
CA SER A 22 4.99 -18.53 6.42
C SER A 22 3.62 -18.65 5.73
N SER A 23 3.07 -17.55 5.21
CA SER A 23 1.81 -17.52 4.45
C SER A 23 2.08 -17.42 2.96
N THR A 24 1.67 -18.45 2.20
CA THR A 24 1.78 -18.48 0.73
C THR A 24 1.11 -17.27 0.08
N ALA A 25 -0.06 -16.87 0.60
CA ALA A 25 -0.78 -15.69 0.13
C ALA A 25 0.08 -14.43 0.30
N SER A 26 0.75 -14.29 1.43
CA SER A 26 1.64 -13.15 1.70
C SER A 26 2.85 -13.12 0.77
N THR A 27 3.44 -14.28 0.45
CA THR A 27 4.56 -14.38 -0.50
C THR A 27 4.16 -14.01 -1.92
N ARG A 28 2.96 -14.38 -2.36
CA ARG A 28 2.42 -13.99 -3.68
C ARG A 28 2.24 -12.48 -3.77
N VAL A 29 1.59 -11.88 -2.77
CA VAL A 29 1.39 -10.42 -2.71
C VAL A 29 2.72 -9.67 -2.68
N HIS A 30 3.70 -10.15 -1.91
CA HIS A 30 5.05 -9.57 -1.89
C HIS A 30 5.69 -9.62 -3.29
N THR A 31 5.60 -10.76 -3.99
CA THR A 31 6.15 -10.90 -5.35
C THR A 31 5.47 -9.95 -6.34
N LEU A 32 4.14 -9.86 -6.28
CA LEU A 32 3.35 -8.95 -7.12
C LEU A 32 3.75 -7.48 -6.91
N LEU A 33 3.81 -7.03 -5.66
CA LEU A 33 4.17 -5.65 -5.33
C LEU A 33 5.62 -5.33 -5.74
N LYS A 34 6.55 -6.27 -5.56
CA LYS A 34 7.94 -6.11 -5.97
C LYS A 34 8.08 -5.99 -7.48
N GLN A 35 7.34 -6.80 -8.25
CA GLN A 35 7.31 -6.72 -9.71
C GLN A 35 6.75 -5.39 -10.19
N ALA A 36 5.62 -4.95 -9.62
CA ALA A 36 5.01 -3.67 -9.95
C ALA A 36 5.95 -2.48 -9.66
N ASN A 37 6.62 -2.49 -8.50
CA ASN A 37 7.59 -1.46 -8.14
C ASN A 37 8.82 -1.46 -9.09
N ALA A 38 9.36 -2.64 -9.43
CA ALA A 38 10.50 -2.74 -10.35
C ALA A 38 10.15 -2.25 -11.76
N GLN A 39 8.94 -2.52 -12.25
CA GLN A 39 8.48 -2.03 -13.55
C GLN A 39 8.38 -0.50 -13.59
N ALA A 40 7.94 0.13 -12.50
CA ALA A 40 7.88 1.59 -12.39
C ALA A 40 9.28 2.24 -12.50
N VAL A 41 10.29 1.62 -11.88
CA VAL A 41 11.69 2.11 -11.90
C VAL A 41 12.36 1.87 -13.26
N ALA A 42 12.15 0.70 -13.89
CA ALA A 42 12.80 0.35 -15.17
C ALA A 42 12.36 1.29 -16.31
N HIS A 43 11.07 1.61 -16.39
CA HIS A 43 10.54 2.59 -17.36
C HIS A 43 10.97 4.04 -17.07
N ALA A 44 11.60 4.34 -15.93
CA ALA A 44 12.23 5.64 -15.68
C ALA A 44 13.61 5.77 -16.36
N THR A 45 14.28 4.65 -16.67
CA THR A 45 15.64 4.64 -17.24
C THR A 45 15.70 4.49 -18.76
N GLU A 46 14.67 3.93 -19.39
CA GLU A 46 14.64 3.73 -20.86
C GLU A 46 14.24 4.99 -21.65
N ASP A 47 13.53 5.93 -21.04
CA ASP A 47 12.89 7.06 -21.73
C ASP A 47 13.75 8.35 -21.77
N GLN A 48 15.07 8.19 -21.96
CA GLN A 48 15.99 9.32 -22.22
C GLN A 48 16.59 9.29 -23.64
N ALA A 49 16.15 8.37 -24.52
CA ALA A 49 16.82 8.18 -25.81
C ALA A 49 15.93 7.99 -27.05
N SER A 50 14.59 8.01 -26.98
CA SER A 50 13.79 7.90 -28.22
C SER A 50 12.45 8.62 -28.17
N SER A 51 12.31 9.59 -29.06
CA SER A 51 11.05 10.25 -29.40
C SER A 51 10.01 9.20 -29.87
N HIS A 52 9.04 8.85 -29.04
CA HIS A 52 7.79 8.20 -29.43
C HIS A 52 6.60 8.77 -28.63
N GLN A 53 6.13 9.95 -29.04
CA GLN A 53 4.88 10.55 -28.58
C GLN A 53 3.67 9.75 -29.12
N ALA A 54 3.29 8.63 -28.51
CA ALA A 54 1.93 8.07 -28.63
C ALA A 54 1.64 6.84 -27.75
N GLN A 55 2.64 6.09 -27.30
CA GLN A 55 2.42 4.79 -26.64
C GLN A 55 2.64 4.82 -25.11
N ASP A 56 3.41 5.77 -24.58
CA ASP A 56 3.85 5.83 -23.17
C ASP A 56 2.86 6.52 -22.21
N LYS A 57 1.59 6.12 -22.29
CA LYS A 57 0.61 6.43 -21.25
C LYS A 57 0.13 5.17 -20.53
N ALA A 58 0.97 4.13 -20.46
CA ALA A 58 0.87 3.18 -19.38
C ALA A 58 1.02 3.99 -18.09
N GLU A 59 -0.03 4.05 -17.28
CA GLU A 59 -0.06 4.83 -16.04
C GLU A 59 1.16 4.45 -15.19
N ARG A 60 2.18 5.33 -15.16
CA ARG A 60 3.37 5.10 -14.36
C ARG A 60 2.95 5.15 -12.89
N ILE A 61 3.06 4.03 -12.20
CA ILE A 61 2.74 3.89 -10.78
C ILE A 61 4.05 3.95 -10.00
N GLU A 62 4.52 5.15 -9.68
CA GLU A 62 5.72 5.33 -8.84
C GLU A 62 5.30 5.30 -7.37
N PHE A 63 5.83 4.34 -6.60
CA PHE A 63 5.59 4.22 -5.16
C PHE A 63 6.79 3.60 -4.45
N GLU A 64 6.94 3.89 -3.18
CA GLU A 64 7.90 3.25 -2.30
C GLU A 64 7.22 2.02 -1.67
N LEU A 65 7.77 0.83 -1.92
CA LEU A 65 7.32 -0.41 -1.31
C LEU A 65 8.02 -0.60 0.03
N ASP A 66 7.26 -0.52 1.12
CA ASP A 66 7.69 -0.89 2.46
C ASP A 66 7.16 -2.28 2.80
N VAL A 67 8.01 -3.15 3.34
CA VAL A 67 7.63 -4.52 3.71
C VAL A 67 8.01 -4.74 5.16
N THR A 68 7.01 -5.05 5.99
CA THR A 68 7.22 -5.27 7.42
C THR A 68 6.57 -6.57 7.86
N GLU A 69 7.26 -7.32 8.71
CA GLU A 69 6.72 -8.52 9.37
C GLU A 69 6.21 -8.21 10.78
N ALA A 70 6.46 -7.01 11.29
CA ALA A 70 5.95 -6.57 12.57
C ALA A 70 4.44 -6.29 12.48
N PRO A 71 3.68 -6.48 13.57
CA PRO A 71 2.31 -5.97 13.65
C PRO A 71 2.28 -4.43 13.47
N PRO A 72 1.15 -3.86 13.01
CA PRO A 72 1.00 -2.41 12.95
C PRO A 72 1.12 -1.78 14.34
N THR A 73 1.49 -0.49 14.39
CA THR A 73 1.30 0.31 15.60
C THR A 73 -0.19 0.57 15.86
N ALA A 74 -0.52 1.07 17.05
CA ALA A 74 -1.88 1.46 17.40
C ALA A 74 -2.48 2.47 16.40
N ASP A 75 -1.72 3.51 16.05
CA ASP A 75 -2.16 4.54 15.10
C ASP A 75 -2.31 3.99 13.68
N GLN A 76 -1.38 3.12 13.26
CA GLN A 76 -1.48 2.44 11.97
C GLN A 76 -2.73 1.55 11.90
N LEU A 77 -3.01 0.76 12.94
CA LEU A 77 -4.21 -0.08 12.98
C LEU A 77 -5.47 0.79 12.87
N LYS A 78 -5.54 1.91 13.59
CA LYS A 78 -6.67 2.83 13.51
C LYS A 78 -6.89 3.33 12.08
N SER A 79 -5.83 3.83 11.42
CA SER A 79 -5.92 4.27 10.03
C SER A 79 -6.35 3.15 9.08
N ILE A 80 -5.84 1.93 9.27
CA ILE A 80 -6.24 0.76 8.47
C ILE A 80 -7.74 0.48 8.64
N LEU A 81 -8.27 0.53 9.86
CA LEU A 81 -9.69 0.33 10.12
C LEU A 81 -10.55 1.42 9.46
N ASP A 82 -10.12 2.67 9.52
CA ASP A 82 -10.77 3.80 8.87
C ASP A 82 -10.81 3.61 7.33
N TYR A 83 -9.71 3.17 6.73
CA TYR A 83 -9.61 2.93 5.29
C TYR A 83 -10.47 1.76 4.80
N LEU A 84 -10.59 0.70 5.61
CA LEU A 84 -11.46 -0.43 5.28
C LEU A 84 -12.93 -0.08 5.41
N GLY A 85 -13.27 0.74 6.40
CA GLY A 85 -14.61 1.21 6.67
C GLY A 85 -15.62 0.09 7.01
N GLY A 86 -16.81 0.52 7.44
CA GLY A 86 -17.93 -0.37 7.71
C GLY A 86 -17.81 -1.19 9.01
N SER A 87 -18.92 -1.82 9.39
CA SER A 87 -19.10 -2.49 10.69
C SER A 87 -18.30 -3.80 10.86
N GLY A 88 -17.52 -4.22 9.87
CA GLY A 88 -16.74 -5.46 9.87
C GLY A 88 -15.23 -5.27 9.66
N ALA A 89 -14.71 -4.04 9.65
CA ALA A 89 -13.28 -3.79 9.44
C ALA A 89 -12.42 -4.50 10.49
N ALA A 90 -12.81 -4.41 11.77
CA ALA A 90 -12.08 -4.99 12.89
C ALA A 90 -11.82 -6.49 12.74
N SER A 91 -12.86 -7.28 12.46
CA SER A 91 -12.75 -8.73 12.32
C SER A 91 -12.01 -9.18 11.06
N LYS A 92 -11.92 -8.32 10.04
CA LYS A 92 -11.16 -8.59 8.81
C LYS A 92 -9.65 -8.49 9.02
N VAL A 93 -9.18 -7.64 9.94
CA VAL A 93 -7.73 -7.42 10.18
C VAL A 93 -7.23 -7.96 11.52
N ILE A 94 -8.09 -8.12 12.51
CA ILE A 94 -7.74 -8.70 13.81
C ILE A 94 -8.63 -9.92 14.09
N SER A 95 -8.00 -11.07 14.30
CA SER A 95 -8.68 -12.33 14.59
C SER A 95 -9.54 -12.22 15.87
N GLY A 96 -10.83 -12.50 15.72
CA GLY A 96 -11.79 -12.48 16.82
C GLY A 96 -12.20 -11.09 17.31
N ALA A 97 -11.76 -10.00 16.67
CA ALA A 97 -12.16 -8.66 17.06
C ALA A 97 -13.62 -8.36 16.68
N GLN A 98 -14.37 -7.79 17.62
CA GLN A 98 -15.78 -7.41 17.41
C GLN A 98 -15.95 -5.94 17.01
N ASN A 99 -15.04 -5.07 17.43
CA ASN A 99 -15.06 -3.64 17.19
C ASN A 99 -13.63 -3.08 17.27
N GLU A 100 -13.46 -1.79 16.98
CA GLU A 100 -12.16 -1.10 17.02
C GLU A 100 -11.48 -1.23 18.39
N THR A 101 -12.19 -0.97 19.48
CA THR A 101 -11.62 -1.05 20.84
C THR A 101 -11.09 -2.45 21.14
N ASP A 102 -11.85 -3.49 20.80
CA ASP A 102 -11.45 -4.89 20.96
C ASP A 102 -10.27 -5.26 20.05
N ALA A 103 -10.27 -4.78 18.80
CA ALA A 103 -9.16 -4.95 17.86
C ALA A 103 -7.84 -4.39 18.43
N MET A 104 -7.90 -3.18 19.00
CA MET A 104 -6.74 -2.52 19.60
C MET A 104 -6.23 -3.26 20.85
N GLN A 105 -7.13 -3.75 21.69
CA GLN A 105 -6.76 -4.54 22.88
C GLN A 105 -6.09 -5.86 22.50
N ARG A 106 -6.64 -6.56 21.50
CA ARG A 106 -6.09 -7.83 21.00
C ARG A 106 -4.73 -7.66 20.37
N LEU A 107 -4.56 -6.64 19.53
CA LEU A 107 -3.26 -6.34 18.90
C LEU A 107 -2.19 -6.07 19.97
N LYS A 108 -2.53 -5.32 21.02
CA LYS A 108 -1.61 -5.02 22.13
C LYS A 108 -1.26 -6.26 22.95
N ALA A 109 -2.22 -7.18 23.12
CA ALA A 109 -2.00 -8.42 23.86
C ALA A 109 -1.16 -9.42 23.05
N ASP A 110 -1.43 -9.53 21.75
CA ASP A 110 -0.74 -10.44 20.84
C ASP A 110 -0.77 -9.89 19.40
N GLY A 111 0.41 -9.54 18.88
CA GLY A 111 0.58 -9.04 17.51
C GLY A 111 0.29 -10.09 16.43
N GLU A 112 0.25 -11.38 16.77
CA GLU A 112 -0.12 -12.44 15.84
C GLU A 112 -1.63 -12.53 15.59
N THR A 113 -2.44 -11.81 16.38
CA THR A 113 -3.87 -11.63 16.08
C THR A 113 -4.10 -10.81 14.81
N PHE A 114 -3.10 -10.05 14.35
CA PHE A 114 -3.16 -9.32 13.10
C PHE A 114 -3.06 -10.25 11.89
N LEU A 115 -4.15 -10.31 11.13
CA LEU A 115 -4.32 -11.15 9.95
C LEU A 115 -3.50 -10.57 8.80
N ARG A 116 -2.63 -11.39 8.21
CA ARG A 116 -1.72 -11.01 7.12
C ARG A 116 -1.95 -11.91 5.90
N PRO A 117 -1.79 -11.42 4.66
CA PRO A 117 -1.29 -10.09 4.30
C PRO A 117 -2.33 -8.96 4.40
N VAL A 118 -1.83 -7.75 4.65
CA VAL A 118 -2.58 -6.49 4.45
C VAL A 118 -1.70 -5.53 3.66
N VAL A 119 -2.23 -4.97 2.59
CA VAL A 119 -1.58 -3.95 1.77
C VAL A 119 -2.23 -2.60 2.08
N VAL A 120 -1.42 -1.58 2.37
CA VAL A 120 -1.91 -0.25 2.75
C VAL A 120 -1.25 0.81 1.88
N GLY A 121 -2.06 1.58 1.16
CA GLY A 121 -1.63 2.79 0.46
C GLY A 121 -1.99 4.00 1.32
N TRP A 122 -1.00 4.53 2.05
CA TRP A 122 -1.22 5.55 3.07
C TRP A 122 -1.70 6.87 2.47
N ASN A 123 -1.10 7.27 1.35
CA ASN A 123 -1.46 8.48 0.63
C ASN A 123 -2.90 8.40 0.08
N GLN A 124 -3.27 7.24 -0.47
CA GLN A 124 -4.59 7.01 -1.06
C GLN A 124 -5.69 6.79 -0.03
N GLY A 125 -5.33 6.61 1.25
CA GLY A 125 -6.25 6.24 2.31
C GLY A 125 -6.97 4.91 2.04
N LYS A 126 -6.25 3.90 1.54
CA LYS A 126 -6.82 2.59 1.17
C LYS A 126 -6.06 1.44 1.78
N ALA A 127 -6.79 0.39 2.15
CA ALA A 127 -6.23 -0.88 2.58
C ALA A 127 -6.92 -2.05 1.87
N VAL A 128 -6.15 -3.11 1.59
CA VAL A 128 -6.63 -4.37 1.01
C VAL A 128 -6.19 -5.51 1.93
N VAL A 129 -7.13 -6.36 2.31
CA VAL A 129 -6.88 -7.55 3.14
C VAL A 129 -6.81 -8.79 2.25
N GLY A 130 -5.80 -9.63 2.48
CA GLY A 130 -5.64 -10.89 1.74
C GLY A 130 -4.93 -10.74 0.38
N GLU A 131 -5.14 -11.70 -0.52
CA GLU A 131 -4.41 -11.84 -1.80
C GLU A 131 -5.22 -11.46 -3.05
N SER A 132 -6.27 -10.63 -2.90
CA SER A 132 -7.10 -10.19 -4.02
C SER A 132 -6.30 -9.30 -5.00
N GLU A 133 -5.73 -9.92 -6.03
CA GLU A 133 -4.87 -9.24 -7.01
C GLU A 133 -5.58 -8.04 -7.66
N SER A 134 -6.85 -8.19 -8.04
CA SER A 134 -7.64 -7.11 -8.65
C SER A 134 -7.78 -5.89 -7.75
N GLU A 135 -7.98 -6.09 -6.45
CA GLU A 135 -8.07 -4.99 -5.46
C GLU A 135 -6.71 -4.34 -5.23
N ILE A 136 -5.65 -5.14 -5.13
CA ILE A 136 -4.27 -4.65 -4.99
C ILE A 136 -3.88 -3.80 -6.19
N LEU A 137 -4.09 -4.30 -7.41
CA LEU A 137 -3.81 -3.54 -8.64
C LEU A 137 -4.69 -2.29 -8.75
N SER A 138 -5.93 -2.34 -8.22
CA SER A 138 -6.79 -1.15 -8.18
C SER A 138 -6.29 -0.10 -7.19
N LEU A 139 -5.72 -0.50 -6.06
CA LEU A 139 -5.05 0.40 -5.12
C LEU A 139 -3.83 1.04 -5.78
N LEU A 140 -2.96 0.25 -6.42
CA LEU A 140 -1.79 0.76 -7.13
C LEU A 140 -2.15 1.75 -8.24
N ARG A 141 -3.16 1.44 -9.06
CA ARG A 141 -3.64 2.39 -10.09
C ARG A 141 -4.21 3.69 -9.52
N SER A 142 -4.71 3.70 -8.27
CA SER A 142 -5.16 4.97 -7.68
C SER A 142 -4.03 5.93 -7.34
N ILE A 143 -2.80 5.44 -7.24
CA ILE A 143 -1.60 6.26 -7.03
C ILE A 143 -1.43 7.25 -8.19
N SER A 144 -1.44 6.76 -9.43
CA SER A 144 -1.29 7.60 -10.64
C SER A 144 -2.45 8.57 -10.90
N LYS A 145 -3.61 8.38 -10.25
CA LYS A 145 -4.78 9.26 -10.40
C LYS A 145 -4.71 10.47 -9.48
N GLU A 146 -4.13 10.31 -8.30
CA GLU A 146 -3.99 11.36 -7.30
C GLU A 146 -2.91 12.37 -7.70
N ASP A 147 -1.81 11.93 -8.31
CA ASP A 147 -0.77 12.80 -8.88
C ASP A 147 -1.26 13.73 -10.01
N LYS A 148 -2.46 13.52 -10.55
CA LYS A 148 -3.03 14.31 -11.66
C LYS A 148 -4.14 15.27 -11.24
N ALA A 149 -4.55 15.25 -9.97
CA ALA A 149 -5.61 16.10 -9.42
C ALA A 149 -5.05 17.41 -8.84
#